data_AF-K9GB34-F1
#
_entry.id   AF-K9GB34-F1
#
_cell.length_a   1.000
_cell.length_b   1.000
_cell.length_c   1.000
_cell.angle_alpha   90.00
_cell.angle_beta   90.00
_cell.angle_gamma   90.00
#
_symmetry.space_group_name_H-M   'P 1'
#
loop_
_entity.id
_entity.type
_entity.pdbx_description
1 polymer ?
#
loop_
_entity_poly.entity_id
_entity_poly.type
_entity_poly.pdbx_seq_one_letter_code
_entity_poly.pdbx_strand_id
1 'polypeptide(L)'
;MTCHGATLPLLRGNTTLESALEQEDDILLELGFPEQRIDFFVSLYSKRDDIENVASYHLGLGPSETCRIGGVNEWVHGSFNVCIPLYVSKQGQHPNKQALIRFPLPYKIGETRNPGNVDEKLRCEAATFIWIHENCPEIPIPQLWGFGLVGGQSV
;
A
#
# COMPACT_ATOMS: atom_id res chain seq x y z
N MET A 1 -17.97 -36.72 -20.08
CA MET A 1 -17.70 -35.28 -20.07
C MET A 1 -17.78 -34.84 -18.62
N THR A 2 -16.65 -34.54 -17.99
CA THR A 2 -16.64 -33.98 -16.64
C THR A 2 -17.02 -32.51 -16.75
N CYS A 3 -18.19 -32.13 -16.25
CA CYS A 3 -18.58 -30.73 -16.15
C CYS A 3 -17.60 -30.05 -15.19
N HIS A 4 -16.64 -29.29 -15.72
CA HIS A 4 -15.83 -28.43 -14.87
C HIS A 4 -16.76 -27.34 -14.33
N GLY A 5 -16.93 -27.29 -13.01
CA GLY A 5 -17.77 -26.30 -12.34
C GLY A 5 -17.36 -24.88 -12.74
N ALA A 6 -18.32 -23.95 -12.73
CA ALA A 6 -18.03 -22.54 -13.00
C ALA A 6 -16.97 -22.04 -12.01
N THR A 7 -15.98 -21.30 -12.52
CA THR A 7 -14.91 -20.73 -11.70
C THR A 7 -15.12 -19.25 -11.48
N LEU A 8 -14.78 -18.76 -10.29
CA LEU A 8 -14.83 -17.35 -9.93
C LEU A 8 -13.42 -16.84 -9.57
N PRO A 9 -13.08 -15.59 -9.93
CA PRO A 9 -11.75 -15.04 -9.70
C PRO A 9 -11.53 -14.67 -8.23
N LEU A 10 -10.34 -14.96 -7.72
CA LEU A 10 -9.81 -14.48 -6.45
C LEU A 10 -8.56 -13.62 -6.72
N LEU A 11 -7.95 -13.05 -5.68
CA LEU A 11 -6.67 -12.33 -5.84
C LEU A 11 -5.55 -13.24 -6.34
N ARG A 12 -5.60 -14.53 -5.98
CA ARG A 12 -4.61 -15.56 -6.29
C ARG A 12 -5.28 -16.72 -7.03
N GLY A 13 -5.50 -16.52 -8.33
CA GLY A 13 -6.12 -17.53 -9.18
C GLY A 13 -7.65 -17.52 -9.08
N ASN A 14 -8.26 -18.69 -9.26
CA ASN A 14 -9.70 -18.87 -9.30
C ASN A 14 -10.14 -19.96 -8.32
N THR A 15 -11.41 -19.95 -7.93
CA THR A 15 -12.03 -20.98 -7.09
C THR A 15 -13.29 -21.56 -7.74
N THR A 16 -13.65 -22.80 -7.37
CA THR A 16 -14.96 -23.41 -7.66
C THR A 16 -15.78 -23.48 -6.37
N LEU A 17 -17.08 -23.78 -6.48
CA LEU A 17 -17.92 -23.98 -5.29
C LEU A 17 -17.39 -25.13 -4.42
N GLU A 18 -17.01 -26.25 -5.03
CA GLU A 18 -16.51 -27.43 -4.31
C GLU A 18 -15.23 -27.10 -3.55
N SER A 19 -14.27 -26.41 -4.21
CA SER A 19 -13.05 -25.97 -3.55
C SER A 19 -13.32 -24.95 -2.44
N ALA A 20 -14.25 -24.02 -2.66
CA ALA A 20 -14.61 -23.00 -1.67
C ALA A 20 -15.25 -23.60 -0.41
N LEU A 21 -16.06 -24.66 -0.54
CA LEU A 21 -16.67 -25.36 0.59
C LEU A 21 -15.66 -26.13 1.46
N GLU A 22 -14.47 -26.41 0.93
CA GLU A 22 -13.38 -27.07 1.67
C GLU A 22 -12.42 -26.07 2.35
N GLN A 23 -12.52 -24.77 2.07
CA GLN A 23 -11.69 -23.74 2.69
C GLN A 23 -12.32 -23.23 4.00
N GLU A 24 -11.47 -22.90 4.98
CA GLU A 24 -11.91 -22.22 6.20
C GLU A 24 -12.06 -20.69 6.01
N ASP A 25 -11.50 -20.15 4.93
CA ASP A 25 -11.54 -18.72 4.61
C ASP A 25 -12.95 -18.26 4.20
N ASP A 26 -13.26 -16.98 4.47
CA ASP A 26 -14.49 -16.34 3.95
C ASP A 26 -14.35 -16.06 2.46
N ILE A 27 -14.59 -17.08 1.64
CA ILE A 27 -14.48 -16.99 0.17
C ILE A 27 -15.46 -15.94 -0.39
N LEU A 28 -16.62 -15.73 0.24
CA LEU A 28 -17.58 -14.72 -0.21
C LEU A 28 -17.00 -13.30 -0.07
N LEU A 29 -16.27 -13.03 1.01
CA LEU A 29 -15.51 -11.80 1.15
C LEU A 29 -14.38 -11.72 0.12
N GLU A 30 -13.64 -12.81 -0.09
CA GLU A 30 -12.48 -12.82 -1.00
C GLU A 30 -12.85 -12.57 -2.47
N LEU A 31 -14.04 -13.00 -2.89
CA LEU A 31 -14.58 -12.76 -4.22
C LEU A 31 -14.73 -11.27 -4.57
N GLY A 32 -14.85 -10.40 -3.56
CA GLY A 32 -14.90 -8.95 -3.77
C GLY A 32 -13.53 -8.29 -3.94
N PHE A 33 -12.45 -8.95 -3.52
CA PHE A 33 -11.12 -8.33 -3.53
C PHE A 33 -10.54 -8.01 -4.91
N PRO A 34 -10.77 -8.80 -5.98
CA PRO A 34 -10.23 -8.48 -7.30
C PRO A 34 -10.67 -7.11 -7.83
N GLU A 35 -11.97 -6.80 -7.73
CA GLU A 35 -12.54 -5.52 -8.17
C GLU A 35 -12.07 -4.37 -7.26
N GLN A 36 -12.15 -4.55 -5.93
CA GLN A 36 -11.71 -3.54 -4.97
C GLN A 36 -10.21 -3.21 -5.09
N ARG A 37 -9.37 -4.19 -5.48
CA ARG A 37 -7.97 -3.96 -5.81
C ARG A 37 -7.83 -3.06 -7.03
N ILE A 38 -8.57 -3.33 -8.10
CA ILE A 38 -8.52 -2.52 -9.33
C ILE A 38 -8.91 -1.08 -8.99
N ASP A 39 -10.04 -0.88 -8.32
CA ASP A 39 -10.53 0.44 -7.93
C ASP A 39 -9.50 1.20 -7.10
N PHE A 40 -8.89 0.53 -6.13
CA PHE A 40 -7.90 1.16 -5.26
C PHE A 40 -6.63 1.56 -6.03
N PHE A 41 -6.09 0.68 -6.88
CA PHE A 41 -4.89 0.97 -7.68
C PHE A 41 -5.14 2.07 -8.71
N VAL A 42 -6.31 2.10 -9.34
CA VAL A 42 -6.74 3.20 -10.21
C VAL A 42 -6.81 4.50 -9.42
N SER A 43 -7.35 4.46 -8.19
CA SER A 43 -7.43 5.63 -7.33
C SER A 43 -6.04 6.18 -6.96
N LEU A 44 -5.07 5.30 -6.66
CA LEU A 44 -3.70 5.69 -6.36
C LEU A 44 -3.03 6.32 -7.59
N TYR A 45 -3.19 5.71 -8.75
CA TYR A 45 -2.62 6.23 -10.00
C TYR A 45 -3.21 7.58 -10.40
N SER A 46 -4.51 7.77 -10.18
CA SER A 46 -5.20 9.04 -10.43
C SER A 46 -4.70 10.18 -9.54
N LYS A 47 -4.19 9.85 -8.34
CA LYS A 47 -3.69 10.80 -7.33
C LYS A 47 -2.16 10.86 -7.26
N ARG A 48 -1.45 10.37 -8.29
CA ARG A 48 0.02 10.32 -8.28
C ARG A 48 0.68 11.66 -8.02
N ASP A 49 0.13 12.76 -8.55
CA ASP A 49 0.69 14.09 -8.35
C ASP A 49 0.55 14.52 -6.87
N ASP A 50 -0.56 14.18 -6.21
CA ASP A 50 -0.74 14.40 -4.76
C ASP A 50 0.25 13.57 -3.95
N ILE A 51 0.47 12.31 -4.35
CA ILE A 51 1.46 11.42 -3.72
C ILE A 51 2.87 12.00 -3.83
N GLU A 52 3.24 12.51 -5.02
CA GLU A 52 4.54 13.17 -5.25
C GLU A 52 4.70 14.44 -4.40
N ASN A 53 3.64 15.24 -4.28
CA ASN A 53 3.65 16.46 -3.47
C ASN A 53 3.82 16.16 -1.98
N VAL A 54 3.04 15.22 -1.44
CA VAL A 54 3.13 14.80 -0.04
C VAL A 54 4.50 14.19 0.24
N ALA A 55 4.99 13.32 -0.64
CA ALA A 55 6.32 12.74 -0.50
C ALA A 55 7.42 13.81 -0.52
N SER A 56 7.35 14.80 -1.42
CA SER A 56 8.32 15.89 -1.51
C SER A 56 8.39 16.69 -0.21
N TYR A 57 7.23 16.96 0.40
CA TYR A 57 7.15 17.65 1.68
C TYR A 57 7.83 16.86 2.80
N HIS A 58 7.49 15.57 2.96
CA HIS A 58 8.05 14.71 4.01
C HIS A 58 9.54 14.38 3.82
N LEU A 59 10.02 14.39 2.57
CA LEU A 59 11.44 14.22 2.25
C LEU A 59 12.24 15.54 2.39
N GLY A 60 11.58 16.67 2.66
CA GLY A 60 12.22 17.96 2.83
C GLY A 60 12.87 18.49 1.54
N LEU A 61 12.29 18.20 0.37
CA LEU A 61 12.87 18.57 -0.92
C LEU A 61 12.82 20.07 -1.17
N GLY A 62 13.94 20.62 -1.65
CA GLY A 62 14.04 22.02 -2.06
C GLY A 62 13.44 22.31 -3.43
N PRO A 63 13.33 23.60 -3.83
CA PRO A 63 12.70 24.01 -5.09
C PRO A 63 13.36 23.47 -6.37
N SER A 64 14.64 23.08 -6.29
CA SER A 64 15.40 22.51 -7.42
C SER A 64 15.44 20.97 -7.42
N GLU A 65 14.81 20.34 -6.44
CA GLU A 65 14.68 18.89 -6.31
C GLU A 65 13.29 18.44 -6.74
N THR A 66 13.19 17.23 -7.27
CA THR A 66 11.91 16.66 -7.73
C THR A 66 11.72 15.27 -7.16
N CYS A 67 10.48 14.92 -6.82
CA CYS A 67 10.06 13.58 -6.45
C CYS A 67 9.14 13.02 -7.52
N ARG A 68 9.39 11.79 -7.97
CA ARG A 68 8.53 11.06 -8.90
C ARG A 68 8.20 9.68 -8.38
N ILE A 69 6.97 9.24 -8.54
CA ILE A 69 6.63 7.85 -8.22
C ILE A 69 7.16 6.91 -9.32
N GLY A 70 7.50 5.68 -8.94
CA GLY A 70 7.81 4.62 -9.88
C GLY A 70 6.61 4.24 -10.74
N GLY A 71 6.88 3.67 -11.92
CA GLY A 71 5.85 3.14 -12.81
C GLY A 71 5.01 2.06 -12.11
N VAL A 72 3.78 1.85 -12.58
CA VAL A 72 2.84 0.88 -11.96
C VAL A 72 3.42 -0.55 -11.92
N ASN A 73 4.26 -0.90 -12.89
CA ASN A 73 5.00 -2.16 -12.95
C ASN A 73 6.07 -2.32 -11.85
N GLU A 74 6.47 -1.22 -11.19
CA GLU A 74 7.42 -1.21 -10.08
C GLU A 74 6.72 -1.23 -8.70
N TRP A 75 5.39 -1.13 -8.67
CA TRP A 75 4.65 -1.14 -7.42
C TRP A 75 4.68 -2.53 -6.81
N VAL A 76 5.21 -2.63 -5.60
CA VAL A 76 5.32 -3.90 -4.88
C VAL A 76 4.14 -4.01 -3.94
N HIS A 77 3.33 -5.05 -4.06
CA HIS A 77 2.22 -5.27 -3.14
C HIS A 77 2.30 -6.62 -2.45
N GLY A 78 1.98 -6.62 -1.15
CA GLY A 78 1.81 -7.82 -0.34
C GLY A 78 0.33 -8.11 -0.09
N SER A 79 0.04 -8.85 0.98
CA SER A 79 -1.33 -9.16 1.38
C SER A 79 -2.07 -7.97 2.00
N PHE A 80 -1.38 -6.98 2.56
CA PHE A 80 -2.00 -5.90 3.34
C PHE A 80 -1.54 -4.49 2.97
N ASN A 81 -0.49 -4.37 2.14
CA ASN A 81 0.08 -3.08 1.77
C ASN A 81 0.50 -3.09 0.29
N VAL A 82 0.44 -1.92 -0.33
CA VAL A 82 1.16 -1.60 -1.58
C VAL A 82 2.23 -0.57 -1.28
N CYS A 83 3.41 -0.78 -1.85
CA CYS A 83 4.60 0.05 -1.73
C CYS A 83 4.91 0.67 -3.10
N ILE A 84 4.93 1.99 -3.16
CA ILE A 84 5.22 2.75 -4.38
C ILE A 84 6.63 3.34 -4.23
N PRO A 85 7.57 3.01 -5.14
CA PRO A 85 8.89 3.61 -5.14
C PRO A 85 8.85 5.12 -5.36
N LEU A 86 9.72 5.85 -4.66
CA LEU A 86 9.92 7.29 -4.82
C LEU A 86 11.34 7.55 -5.35
N TYR A 87 11.39 8.19 -6.50
CA TYR A 87 12.60 8.62 -7.17
C TYR A 87 12.82 10.11 -6.94
N VAL A 88 13.93 10.46 -6.30
CA VAL A 88 14.32 11.85 -6.05
C VAL A 88 15.41 12.22 -7.03
N SER A 89 15.26 13.37 -7.69
CA SER A 89 16.27 13.95 -8.57
C SER A 89 16.71 15.31 -8.04
N LYS A 90 18.03 15.51 -7.96
CA LYS A 90 18.65 16.80 -7.63
C LYS A 90 19.19 17.44 -8.90
N GLN A 91 19.36 18.76 -8.90
CA GLN A 91 19.85 19.48 -10.06
C GLN A 91 21.18 18.91 -10.57
N GLY A 92 21.20 18.46 -11.83
CA GLY A 92 22.38 17.86 -12.47
C GLY A 92 22.67 16.40 -12.09
N GLN A 93 21.78 15.74 -11.33
CA GLN A 93 21.92 14.34 -10.96
C GLN A 93 20.83 13.47 -11.62
N HIS A 94 21.15 12.19 -11.81
CA HIS A 94 20.13 11.22 -12.22
C HIS A 94 19.19 10.92 -11.06
N PRO A 95 17.88 10.72 -11.32
CA PRO A 95 16.94 10.30 -10.29
C PRO A 95 17.41 9.01 -9.62
N ASN A 96 17.42 8.99 -8.29
CA ASN A 96 17.73 7.81 -7.50
C ASN A 96 16.53 7.39 -6.65
N LYS A 97 16.35 6.09 -6.45
CA LYS A 97 15.33 5.57 -5.56
C LYS A 97 15.71 5.91 -4.13
N GLN A 98 14.98 6.84 -3.53
CA GLN A 98 15.31 7.39 -2.21
C GLN A 98 14.42 6.83 -1.10
N ALA A 99 13.16 6.55 -1.42
CA ALA A 99 12.17 6.13 -0.43
C ALA A 99 11.08 5.22 -1.04
N LEU A 100 10.22 4.69 -0.17
CA LEU A 100 8.97 4.03 -0.53
C LEU A 100 7.84 4.73 0.21
N ILE A 101 6.73 5.00 -0.46
CA ILE A 101 5.47 5.31 0.21
C ILE A 101 4.61 4.05 0.29
N ARG A 102 4.02 3.80 1.46
CA ARG A 102 3.28 2.58 1.77
C ARG A 102 1.82 2.92 2.02
N PHE A 103 0.92 2.24 1.34
CA PHE A 103 -0.51 2.35 1.54
C PHE A 103 -1.07 1.00 2.03
N PRO A 104 -1.81 0.97 3.15
CA PRO A 104 -2.65 -0.16 3.50
C PRO A 104 -3.63 -0.47 2.38
N LEU A 105 -4.00 -1.74 2.23
CA LEU A 105 -5.04 -2.19 1.31
C LEU A 105 -6.38 -2.21 2.04
N PRO A 106 -7.27 -1.21 1.87
CA PRO A 106 -8.46 -1.05 2.71
C PRO A 106 -9.40 -2.26 2.64
N TYR A 107 -9.48 -2.88 1.46
CA TYR A 107 -10.27 -4.08 1.22
C TYR A 107 -9.77 -5.32 1.97
N LYS A 108 -8.48 -5.40 2.32
CA LYS A 108 -7.90 -6.52 3.10
C LYS A 108 -7.99 -6.33 4.60
N ILE A 109 -8.23 -5.12 5.07
CA ILE A 109 -8.34 -4.80 6.51
C ILE A 109 -9.77 -4.44 6.92
N GLY A 110 -10.74 -4.59 6.02
CA GLY A 110 -12.15 -4.46 6.33
C GLY A 110 -12.61 -3.03 6.61
N GLU A 111 -11.93 -2.03 6.05
CA GLU A 111 -12.24 -0.60 6.27
C GLU A 111 -13.70 -0.25 5.98
N THR A 112 -14.26 -0.78 4.90
CA THR A 112 -15.66 -0.53 4.53
C THR A 112 -16.65 -1.07 5.58
N ARG A 113 -16.32 -2.18 6.24
CA ARG A 113 -17.17 -2.80 7.27
C ARG A 113 -16.94 -2.15 8.65
N ASN A 114 -15.70 -1.75 8.92
CA ASN A 114 -15.27 -1.17 10.19
C ASN A 114 -14.37 0.05 9.91
N PRO A 115 -14.97 1.23 9.71
CA PRO A 115 -14.21 2.45 9.44
C PRO A 115 -13.23 2.77 10.57
N GLY A 116 -12.01 3.15 10.21
CA GLY A 116 -10.92 3.42 11.14
C GLY A 116 -9.89 2.29 11.27
N ASN A 117 -10.12 1.13 10.66
CA ASN A 117 -9.12 0.04 10.63
C ASN A 117 -7.83 0.44 9.89
N VAL A 118 -7.95 1.26 8.84
CA VAL A 118 -6.79 1.86 8.14
C VAL A 118 -5.97 2.71 9.12
N ASP A 119 -6.62 3.61 9.85
CA ASP A 119 -5.95 4.50 10.80
C ASP A 119 -5.33 3.75 11.96
N GLU A 120 -6.04 2.76 12.51
CA GLU A 120 -5.53 1.89 13.59
C GLU A 120 -4.25 1.19 13.13
N LYS A 121 -4.25 0.62 11.91
CA LYS A 121 -3.08 -0.02 11.32
C LYS A 121 -1.93 0.96 11.13
N LEU A 122 -2.19 2.14 10.57
CA LEU A 122 -1.17 3.16 10.30
C LEU A 122 -0.53 3.67 11.59
N ARG A 123 -1.34 3.94 12.63
CA ARG A 123 -0.84 4.35 13.95
C ARG A 123 0.02 3.26 14.59
N CYS A 124 -0.41 2.00 14.53
CA CYS A 124 0.36 0.87 15.04
C CYS A 124 1.70 0.72 14.32
N GLU A 125 1.72 0.78 12.98
CA GLU A 125 2.96 0.70 12.21
C GLU A 125 3.89 1.88 12.53
N ALA A 126 3.38 3.11 12.51
CA ALA A 126 4.18 4.30 12.82
C ALA A 126 4.76 4.27 14.24
N ALA A 127 3.93 3.94 15.24
CA ALA A 127 4.36 3.81 16.64
C ALA A 127 5.45 2.73 16.79
N THR A 128 5.36 1.62 16.04
CA THR A 128 6.37 0.57 16.06
C THR A 128 7.70 1.07 15.49
N PHE A 129 7.69 1.77 14.35
CA PHE A 129 8.91 2.36 13.79
C PHE A 129 9.58 3.36 14.75
N ILE A 130 8.79 4.26 15.34
CA ILE A 130 9.28 5.25 16.32
C ILE A 130 9.86 4.54 17.54
N TRP A 131 9.14 3.57 18.10
CA TRP A 131 9.57 2.87 19.29
C TRP A 131 10.88 2.12 19.07
N ILE A 132 11.03 1.40 17.95
CA ILE A 132 12.28 0.69 17.62
C ILE A 132 13.42 1.69 17.44
N HIS A 133 13.18 2.80 16.75
CA HIS A 133 14.20 3.84 16.54
C HIS A 133 14.72 4.42 17.88
N GLU A 134 13.82 4.67 18.83
CA GLU A 134 14.16 5.24 20.14
C GLU A 134 14.79 4.24 21.11
N ASN A 135 14.36 2.98 21.06
CA ASN A 135 14.68 1.99 22.10
C ASN A 135 15.67 0.90 21.64
N CYS A 136 15.88 0.73 20.34
CA CYS A 136 16.76 -0.29 19.76
C CYS A 136 17.64 0.30 18.64
N PRO A 137 18.45 1.35 18.91
CA PRO A 137 19.23 2.07 17.89
C PRO A 137 20.27 1.19 17.17
N GLU A 138 20.65 0.05 17.75
CA GLU A 138 21.55 -0.94 17.17
C GLU A 138 20.89 -1.80 16.08
N ILE A 139 19.55 -1.84 16.03
CA ILE A 139 18.80 -2.61 15.03
C ILE A 139 18.61 -1.76 13.78
N PRO A 140 19.21 -2.13 12.64
CA PRO A 140 19.05 -1.36 11.42
C PRO A 140 17.61 -1.51 10.90
N ILE A 141 16.86 -0.42 10.92
CA ILE A 141 15.54 -0.30 10.31
C ILE A 141 15.51 0.81 9.27
N PRO A 142 14.61 0.73 8.27
CA PRO A 142 14.36 1.85 7.37
C PRO A 142 13.95 3.11 8.15
N GLN A 143 14.42 4.27 7.70
CA GLN A 143 13.99 5.56 8.25
C GLN A 143 12.51 5.80 7.94
N LEU A 144 11.74 6.16 8.96
CA LEU A 144 10.39 6.69 8.81
C LEU A 144 10.50 8.20 8.53
N TRP A 145 10.17 8.61 7.31
CA TRP A 145 10.20 10.02 6.89
C TRP A 145 8.97 10.80 7.35
N GLY A 146 7.84 10.11 7.46
CA GLY A 146 6.57 10.66 7.90
C GLY A 146 5.45 9.64 7.71
N PHE A 147 4.28 9.94 8.22
CA PHE A 147 3.08 9.14 8.03
C PHE A 147 1.84 10.02 7.88
N GLY A 148 0.80 9.50 7.23
CA GLY A 148 -0.47 10.20 7.04
C GLY A 148 -1.64 9.32 7.45
N LEU A 149 -2.71 9.94 7.94
CA LEU A 149 -3.97 9.29 8.34
C LEU A 149 -5.11 9.64 7.39
N VAL A 150 -6.18 8.85 7.46
CA VAL A 150 -7.44 9.18 6.79
C VAL A 150 -7.92 10.54 7.28
N GLY A 151 -8.26 11.44 6.36
CA GLY A 151 -8.63 12.84 6.67
C GLY A 151 -7.51 13.87 6.48
N GLY A 152 -6.32 13.46 6.04
CA GLY A 152 -5.27 14.37 5.55
C GLY A 152 -4.31 14.90 6.61
N GLN A 153 -4.40 14.42 7.85
CA GLN A 153 -3.38 14.67 8.86
C GLN A 153 -2.11 13.92 8.50
N SER A 154 -0.97 14.59 8.47
CA SER A 154 0.34 13.94 8.29
C SER A 154 1.41 14.58 9.16
N VAL A 155 2.31 13.75 9.70
CA VAL A 155 3.40 14.13 10.60
C VAL A 155 4.71 13.57 10.07
#